data_AF-A0A0X3BL89-F1
#
_entry.id   AF-A0A0X3BL89-F1
#
_cell.length_a   1.000
_cell.length_b   1.000
_cell.length_c   1.000
_cell.angle_alpha   90.00
_cell.angle_beta   90.00
_cell.angle_gamma   90.00
#
_symmetry.space_group_name_H-M   'P 1'
#
loop_
_entity.id
_entity.type
_entity.pdbx_description
1 polymer ?
#
loop_
_entity_poly.entity_id
_entity_poly.type
_entity_poly.pdbx_seq_one_letter_code
_entity_poly.pdbx_strand_id
1 'polypeptide(L)' 'MPYRWNDRKDVDEAIVVVMNTVDQGQEIRGWLMRTMQQAIYDSDPQLAEYFFRELERHKPGALKYFRKPTF' A
#
# COMPACT_ATOMS: atom_id res chain seq x y z
N MET A 1 -0.36 -10.00 13.49
CA MET A 1 0.43 -8.97 12.81
C MET A 1 -0.44 -7.73 12.79
N PRO A 2 -0.11 -6.67 13.54
CA PRO A 2 -0.93 -5.47 13.48
C PRO A 2 -0.85 -4.94 12.05
N TYR A 3 -2.00 -4.81 11.40
CA TYR A 3 -2.15 -4.20 10.08
C TYR A 3 -1.96 -2.69 10.20
N ARG A 4 -0.91 -2.24 10.86
CA ARG A 4 -0.63 -0.83 11.11
C ARG A 4 0.85 -0.61 10.91
N TRP A 5 1.18 0.32 10.02
CA TRP A 5 2.52 0.81 9.82
C TRP A 5 2.92 1.68 11.01
N ASN A 6 4.07 1.38 11.59
CA ASN A 6 4.63 2.12 12.73
C ASN A 6 5.67 3.12 12.26
N ASP A 7 6.34 2.84 11.15
CA ASP A 7 7.33 3.72 10.54
C ASP A 7 7.30 3.63 9.01
N ARG A 8 8.20 4.39 8.36
CA ARG A 8 8.32 4.39 6.90
C ARG A 8 8.86 3.09 6.33
N LYS A 9 9.62 2.29 7.10
CA LYS A 9 10.17 1.03 6.62
C LYS A 9 9.04 0.02 6.41
N ASP A 10 8.07 -0.01 7.33
CA ASP A 10 6.87 -0.84 7.17
C ASP A 10 6.13 -0.49 5.86
N VAL A 11 6.08 0.80 5.51
CA VAL A 11 5.48 1.28 4.25
C VAL A 11 6.31 0.87 3.04
N ASP A 12 7.64 1.04 3.10
CA ASP A 12 8.55 0.67 2.01
C ASP A 12 8.47 -0.85 1.72
N GLU A 13 8.40 -1.68 2.75
CA GLU A 13 8.19 -3.14 2.60
C GLU A 13 6.85 -3.45 1.93
N ALA A 14 5.78 -2.75 2.31
CA ALA A 14 4.48 -2.89 1.68
C ALA A 14 4.51 -2.51 0.19
N ILE A 15 5.23 -1.44 -0.17
CA ILE A 15 5.43 -1.04 -1.57
C ILE A 15 6.17 -2.13 -2.34
N VAL A 16 7.23 -2.72 -1.80
CA VAL A 16 7.96 -3.82 -2.45
C VAL A 16 7.06 -5.02 -2.72
N VAL A 17 6.17 -5.39 -1.79
CA VAL A 17 5.20 -6.47 -2.00
C VAL A 17 4.23 -6.15 -3.13
N VAL A 18 3.73 -4.91 -3.17
CA VAL A 18 2.85 -4.44 -4.25
C VAL A 18 3.58 -4.48 -5.61
N MET A 19 4.81 -3.98 -5.66
CA MET A 19 5.63 -3.99 -6.87
C MET A 19 5.88 -5.41 -7.36
N ASN A 20 6.31 -6.32 -6.49
CA ASN A 20 6.56 -7.71 -6.85
C ASN A 20 5.30 -8.41 -7.39
N THR A 21 4.14 -8.14 -6.79
CA THR A 21 2.87 -8.71 -7.24
C THR A 21 2.53 -8.22 -8.65
N VAL A 22 2.62 -6.90 -8.88
CA VAL A 22 2.34 -6.29 -10.18
C VAL A 22 3.35 -6.75 -11.24
N ASP A 23 4.64 -6.83 -10.90
CA ASP A 23 5.71 -7.26 -11.82
C ASP A 23 5.61 -8.73 -12.21
N GLN A 24 5.07 -9.57 -11.33
CA GLN A 24 4.73 -10.96 -11.66
C GLN A 24 3.49 -11.08 -12.56
N GLY A 25 2.91 -9.96 -13.01
CA GLY A 25 1.67 -9.93 -13.77
C GLY A 25 0.46 -10.40 -12.94
N GLN A 26 0.62 -10.52 -11.62
CA GLN A 26 -0.46 -10.88 -10.73
C GLN A 26 -1.28 -9.63 -10.42
N GLU A 27 -2.59 -9.81 -10.44
CA GLU A 27 -3.47 -8.73 -10.06
C GLU A 27 -3.53 -8.61 -8.55
N ILE A 28 -3.45 -7.38 -8.03
CA ILE A 28 -3.62 -7.11 -6.60
C ILE A 28 -5.07 -7.41 -6.23
N ARG A 29 -5.33 -8.66 -5.83
CA ARG A 29 -6.67 -9.18 -5.55
C ARG A 29 -6.72 -9.91 -4.22
N GLY A 30 -7.94 -10.05 -3.71
CA GLY A 30 -8.25 -10.88 -2.55
C GLY A 30 -7.63 -10.34 -1.26
N TRP A 31 -6.75 -11.15 -0.66
CA TRP A 31 -6.21 -10.89 0.67
C TRP A 31 -5.23 -9.71 0.70
N LEU A 32 -4.40 -9.52 -0.34
CA LEU A 32 -3.40 -8.46 -0.39
C LEU A 32 -4.06 -7.08 -0.45
N MET A 33 -5.07 -6.92 -1.31
CA MET A 33 -5.83 -5.68 -1.40
C MET A 33 -6.47 -5.31 -0.06
N ARG A 34 -7.14 -6.27 0.60
CA ARG A 34 -7.80 -6.04 1.90
C ARG A 34 -6.80 -5.70 2.99
N THR A 35 -5.69 -6.43 3.04
CA THR A 35 -4.60 -6.24 4.01
C THR A 35 -3.98 -4.85 3.89
N MET A 36 -3.62 -4.45 2.67
CA MET A 36 -3.06 -3.12 2.40
C MET A 36 -4.07 -2.02 2.67
N GLN A 37 -5.34 -2.21 2.28
CA GLN A 37 -6.37 -1.22 2.53
C GLN A 37 -6.63 -1.04 4.03
N GLN A 38 -6.65 -2.12 4.82
CA GLN A 38 -6.71 -2.02 6.29
C GLN A 38 -5.48 -1.29 6.85
N ALA A 39 -4.29 -1.62 6.37
CA ALA A 39 -3.07 -0.93 6.79
C ALA A 39 -3.09 0.57 6.49
N ILE A 40 -3.61 0.96 5.33
CA ILE A 40 -3.79 2.36 4.96
C ILE A 40 -4.76 3.07 5.92
N TYR A 41 -5.84 2.41 6.36
CA TYR A 41 -6.85 3.01 7.26
C TYR A 41 -6.42 3.03 8.73
N ASP A 42 -5.71 2.01 9.20
CA ASP A 42 -5.34 1.85 10.61
C ASP A 42 -4.03 2.58 10.96
N SER A 43 -3.26 2.99 9.95
CA SER A 43 -2.00 3.72 10.10
C SER A 43 -2.17 5.22 10.23
N ASP A 44 -1.09 5.88 10.68
CA ASP A 44 -1.04 7.34 10.72
C ASP A 44 -1.30 7.94 9.31
N PRO A 45 -2.13 8.98 9.19
CA PRO A 45 -2.39 9.65 7.91
C PRO A 45 -1.13 10.03 7.13
N GLN A 46 -0.03 10.39 7.82
CA GLN A 46 1.24 10.72 7.18
C GLN A 46 1.90 9.49 6.53
N LEU A 47 1.76 8.31 7.14
CA LEU A 47 2.26 7.05 6.57
C LEU A 47 1.39 6.58 5.41
N ALA A 48 0.06 6.73 5.54
CA ALA A 48 -0.86 6.50 4.44
C ALA A 48 -0.53 7.39 3.22
N GLU A 49 -0.30 8.68 3.45
CA GLU A 49 0.09 9.59 2.37
C GLU A 49 1.47 9.26 1.77
N TYR A 50 2.43 8.89 2.61
CA TYR A 50 3.73 8.41 2.15
C TYR A 50 3.61 7.16 1.26
N PHE A 51 2.76 6.21 1.62
CA PHE A 51 2.47 5.03 0.79
C PHE A 51 1.97 5.42 -0.60
N PHE A 52 0.95 6.29 -0.69
CA PHE A 52 0.44 6.70 -2.00
C PHE A 52 1.49 7.44 -2.83
N ARG A 53 2.33 8.26 -2.20
CA ARG A 53 3.40 8.99 -2.89
C ARG A 53 4.48 8.05 -3.45
N GLU A 54 4.93 7.08 -2.66
CA GLU A 54 5.91 6.10 -3.15
C GLU A 54 5.27 5.16 -4.18
N LEU A 55 4.01 4.75 -4.00
CA LEU A 55 3.33 3.92 -4.96
C LEU A 55 3.15 4.62 -6.32
N GLU A 56 2.79 5.90 -6.30
CA GLU A 56 2.71 6.73 -7.51
C GLU A 56 4.07 6.84 -8.21
N ARG A 57 5.16 6.99 -7.43
CA ARG A 57 6.51 7.12 -7.97
C ARG A 57 7.01 5.84 -8.63
N HIS A 58 6.78 4.68 -8.01
CA HIS A 58 7.34 3.40 -8.48
C HIS A 58 6.40 2.68 -9.45
N LYS A 59 5.09 2.68 -9.18
CA LYS A 59 4.07 1.95 -9.96
C LYS A 59 2.73 2.72 -9.97
N PRO A 60 2.60 3.81 -10.74
CA PRO A 60 1.37 4.61 -10.78
C PRO A 60 0.14 3.79 -11.21
N GLY A 61 0.33 2.76 -12.04
CA GLY A 61 -0.76 1.85 -12.44
C GLY A 61 -1.35 1.02 -11.29
N ALA A 62 -0.66 0.91 -10.15
CA ALA A 62 -1.14 0.21 -8.97
C ALA A 62 -2.08 1.06 -8.09
N LEU A 63 -2.09 2.39 -8.28
CA LEU A 63 -2.96 3.31 -7.53
C LEU A 63 -4.44 2.95 -7.67
N LYS A 64 -4.85 2.42 -8.84
CA LYS A 64 -6.24 2.02 -9.11
C LYS A 64 -6.76 0.91 -8.17
N TYR A 65 -5.87 0.18 -7.49
CA TYR A 65 -6.24 -0.91 -6.58
C TYR A 65 -6.50 -0.44 -5.15
N PHE A 66 -6.10 0.78 -4.79
CA PHE A 66 -6.21 1.28 -3.42
C PHE A 66 -6.99 2.58 -3.39
N ARG A 67 -7.80 2.76 -2.34
CA ARG A 67 -8.57 3.99 -2.14
C ARG A 67 -7.85 4.89 -1.15
N LYS A 68 -7.53 6.12 -1.56
CA LYS A 68 -7.00 7.14 -0.65
C LYS A 68 -8.05 7.43 0.43
N PRO A 69 -7.72 7.30 1.73
CA PRO A 69 -8.64 7.69 2.79
C PRO A 69 -8.87 9.20 2.74
N THR A 70 -10.10 9.61 3.02
CA THR A 70 -10.43 10.98 3.37
C THR A 70 -10.35 11.08 4.89
N PHE A 71 -9.33 11.77 5.40
CA PHE A 71 -9.11 12.03 6.83
C PHE A 71 -9.70 13.38 7.24
#